data_AF-A0A251PWJ2-F1
#
_entry.id   AF-A0A251PWJ2-F1
#
_cell.length_a   1.000
_cell.length_b   1.000
_cell.length_c   1.000
_cell.angle_alpha   90.00
_cell.angle_beta   90.00
_cell.angle_gamma   90.00
#
_symmetry.space_group_name_H-M   'P 1'
#
loop_
_entity.id
_entity.type
_entity.pdbx_description
1 polymer ?
#
loop_
_entity_poly.entity_id
_entity_poly.type
_entity_poly.pdbx_seq_one_letter_code
_entity_poly.pdbx_strand_id
1 'polypeptide(L)'
;MERNLILLCILCCCCIIFIGPSDSQTDTLAQGQQLKDGMQLFSASGIFRLGFFKPGNSNTSYLGIWYNRNNEKAAWIANRNNPILENSGVLTIDQYGNLKILYNIGDSIELYSVHQEAVNTSATLLDSGNFVLSELNPDGSIKQELWQSFDYPTGTLLPKMKLGFDRKTGLNWTLTSWRTDNLPAIGSFTLGLDPTGLKQMVIWWRGSIYWTSGPWNNGCFSFMYEFCNYYKYNFSYISNGNETYFSYSVDKGTTIFPRLMLSAEGELRGFGMDSIFTGVSCTSSTNSSLKDGCVQEKLPDCRSPGEKFVLKMGLMSRGGIKFHENENLTLIDCWDECFKLCSCIAYASANDDGTGCEIWTKGTTFTQDNLGILREIHILESKVRLWWIWLTILVGGTALFPLLCSCCYVLWKKSKARGSRSQRMTYNILLHELGEGRRHQKDGKTSNNELQMFSFETIALATNCFSAANKLGEGGFGPVYKGKLLDGQEVAIKRLSRSSGQGLVEFKNEAILVAKLQHTNLVRLLGFCIQGEEKILIYEYMPNKSLDFILFGSSLPITSLADLHIHFCYS
;
A
#
# COMPACT_ATOMS: atom_id res chain seq x y z
N MET A 1 -52.01 -42.68 39.61
CA MET A 1 -52.17 -41.23 39.39
C MET A 1 -51.14 -40.42 40.18
N GLU A 2 -50.86 -40.73 41.44
CA GLU A 2 -49.93 -39.97 42.29
C GLU A 2 -48.49 -39.86 41.75
N ARG A 3 -47.95 -40.92 41.14
CA ARG A 3 -46.59 -40.91 40.56
C ARG A 3 -46.42 -39.94 39.38
N ASN A 4 -47.49 -39.67 38.64
CA ASN A 4 -47.47 -38.70 37.53
C ASN A 4 -47.61 -37.26 38.04
N LEU A 5 -48.25 -37.06 39.19
CA LEU A 5 -48.43 -35.74 39.80
C LEU A 5 -47.12 -35.21 40.39
N ILE A 6 -46.31 -36.09 40.99
CA ILE A 6 -44.99 -35.76 41.54
C ILE A 6 -44.00 -35.43 40.40
N LEU A 7 -44.03 -36.19 39.30
CA LEU A 7 -43.19 -35.92 38.14
C LEU A 7 -43.54 -34.57 37.49
N LEU A 8 -44.83 -34.24 37.41
CA LEU A 8 -45.31 -32.95 36.88
C LEU A 8 -44.89 -31.78 37.80
N CYS A 9 -44.93 -31.95 39.12
CA CYS A 9 -44.48 -30.94 40.08
C CYS A 9 -42.95 -30.72 40.03
N ILE A 10 -42.16 -31.77 39.83
CA ILE A 10 -40.70 -31.68 39.68
C ILE A 10 -40.34 -31.01 38.34
N LEU A 11 -41.03 -31.36 37.24
CA LEU A 11 -40.85 -30.69 35.94
C LEU A 11 -41.26 -29.21 36.00
N CYS A 12 -42.33 -28.86 36.73
CA CYS A 12 -42.77 -27.48 36.90
C CYS A 12 -41.82 -26.67 37.80
N CYS A 13 -41.29 -27.26 38.88
CA CYS A 13 -40.27 -26.62 39.72
C CYS A 13 -38.93 -26.43 38.99
N CYS A 14 -38.52 -27.38 38.14
CA CYS A 14 -37.33 -27.21 37.31
C CYS A 14 -37.49 -26.07 36.29
N CYS A 15 -38.68 -25.88 35.69
CA CYS A 15 -38.93 -24.74 34.79
C CYS A 15 -38.84 -23.38 35.50
N ILE A 16 -39.19 -23.29 36.79
CA ILE A 16 -39.09 -22.04 37.56
C ILE A 16 -37.62 -21.70 37.91
N ILE A 17 -36.76 -22.71 38.03
CA ILE A 17 -35.31 -22.53 38.33
C ILE A 17 -34.52 -22.11 37.07
N PHE A 18 -35.04 -22.36 35.87
CA PHE A 18 -34.44 -21.92 34.60
C PHE A 18 -34.96 -20.58 34.08
N ILE A 19 -35.90 -19.94 34.78
CA ILE A 19 -36.21 -18.53 34.56
C ILE A 19 -35.24 -17.74 35.45
N GLY A 20 -33.99 -17.61 35.00
CA GLY A 20 -33.16 -16.50 35.46
C GLY A 20 -33.91 -15.18 35.22
N PRO A 21 -33.58 -14.09 35.95
CA PRO A 21 -34.19 -12.80 35.69
C PRO A 21 -34.09 -12.53 34.18
N SER A 22 -35.24 -12.39 33.53
CA SER A 22 -35.28 -11.88 32.16
C SER A 22 -34.78 -10.45 32.27
N ASP A 23 -33.50 -10.23 31.98
CA ASP A 23 -32.89 -8.91 32.02
C ASP A 23 -33.53 -8.10 30.90
N SER A 24 -34.63 -7.43 31.23
CA SER A 24 -35.35 -6.57 30.32
C SER A 24 -34.40 -5.44 29.97
N GLN A 25 -33.78 -5.52 28.79
CA GLN A 25 -32.93 -4.46 28.27
C GLN A 25 -33.75 -3.18 28.24
N THR A 26 -33.37 -2.23 29.09
CA THR A 26 -34.04 -0.94 29.20
C THR A 26 -33.16 0.13 28.55
N ASP A 27 -33.82 1.05 27.86
CA ASP A 27 -33.22 2.26 27.30
C ASP A 27 -33.29 3.44 28.28
N THR A 28 -34.04 3.27 29.38
CA THR A 28 -34.42 4.34 30.29
C THR A 28 -33.99 4.06 31.72
N LEU A 29 -33.42 5.07 32.36
CA LEU A 29 -33.11 5.16 33.78
C LEU A 29 -34.10 6.11 34.44
N ALA A 30 -35.01 5.57 35.24
CA ALA A 30 -35.97 6.38 35.99
C ALA A 30 -35.34 6.99 37.25
N GLN A 31 -35.96 8.05 37.78
CA GLN A 31 -35.53 8.67 39.02
C GLN A 31 -35.43 7.67 40.18
N GLY A 32 -34.34 7.76 40.95
CA GLY A 32 -34.02 6.84 42.04
C GLY A 32 -33.48 5.47 41.60
N GLN A 33 -33.53 5.12 40.31
CA GLN A 33 -32.86 3.92 39.81
C GLN A 33 -31.35 4.13 39.73
N GLN A 34 -30.63 3.02 39.75
CA GLN A 34 -29.18 2.99 39.73
C GLN A 34 -28.68 2.06 38.62
N LEU A 35 -27.75 2.57 37.82
CA LEU A 35 -26.95 1.76 36.90
C LEU A 35 -25.55 1.62 37.48
N LYS A 36 -25.22 0.42 37.95
CA LYS A 36 -23.93 0.10 38.56
C LYS A 36 -22.93 -0.40 37.52
N ASP A 37 -21.65 -0.43 37.86
CA ASP A 37 -20.63 -1.13 37.07
C ASP A 37 -21.06 -2.60 36.81
N GLY A 38 -20.91 -3.06 35.57
CA GLY A 38 -21.43 -4.33 35.06
C GLY A 38 -22.83 -4.28 34.45
N MET A 39 -23.64 -3.25 34.74
CA MET A 39 -24.97 -3.05 34.11
C MET A 39 -24.88 -2.13 32.89
N GLN A 40 -25.83 -2.26 31.96
CA GLN A 40 -25.87 -1.50 30.72
C GLN A 40 -27.30 -1.05 30.38
N LEU A 41 -27.43 0.16 29.82
CA LEU A 41 -28.62 0.57 29.06
C LEU A 41 -28.38 0.31 27.58
N PHE A 42 -29.43 -0.08 26.87
CA PHE A 42 -29.38 -0.27 25.42
C PHE A 42 -30.39 0.67 24.76
N SER A 43 -30.02 1.31 23.66
CA SER A 43 -31.00 2.09 22.90
C SER A 43 -32.15 1.20 22.43
N ALA A 44 -33.33 1.76 22.15
CA ALA A 44 -34.53 0.98 21.82
C ALA A 44 -34.33 -0.08 20.71
N SER A 45 -33.54 0.22 19.67
CA SER A 45 -33.20 -0.71 18.59
C SER A 45 -31.89 -1.50 18.84
N GLY A 46 -31.26 -1.35 20.00
CA GLY A 46 -30.02 -2.01 20.38
C GLY A 46 -28.77 -1.52 19.64
N ILE A 47 -28.81 -0.33 19.04
CA ILE A 47 -27.71 0.25 18.24
C ILE A 47 -26.57 0.74 19.14
N PHE A 48 -26.94 1.41 20.23
CA PHE A 48 -26.00 1.94 21.22
C PHE A 48 -26.20 1.28 22.57
N ARG A 49 -25.13 1.26 23.36
CA ARG A 49 -25.18 0.93 24.77
C ARG A 49 -24.45 1.97 25.60
N LEU A 50 -24.95 2.18 26.82
CA LEU A 50 -24.36 3.04 27.83
C LEU A 50 -24.00 2.20 29.06
N GLY A 51 -22.80 2.41 29.59
CA GLY A 51 -22.35 1.72 30.79
C GLY A 51 -20.96 2.14 31.23
N PHE A 52 -20.48 1.51 32.30
CA PHE A 52 -19.12 1.68 32.78
C PHE A 52 -18.14 0.80 31.98
N PHE A 53 -16.96 1.34 31.69
CA PHE A 53 -15.90 0.62 30.98
C PHE A 53 -14.51 1.07 31.44
N LYS A 54 -13.51 0.21 31.20
CA LYS A 54 -12.10 0.49 31.47
C LYS A 54 -11.30 0.44 30.17
N PRO A 55 -10.62 1.53 29.76
CA PRO A 55 -9.78 1.52 28.57
C PRO A 55 -8.43 0.84 28.84
N GLY A 56 -8.00 -0.01 27.90
CA GLY A 56 -6.74 -0.75 28.00
C GLY A 56 -6.66 -1.62 29.25
N ASN A 57 -5.50 -1.62 29.91
CA ASN A 57 -5.28 -2.34 31.18
C ASN A 57 -5.38 -1.41 32.41
N SER A 58 -6.14 -0.32 32.30
CA SER A 58 -6.28 0.64 33.40
C SER A 58 -7.19 0.12 34.51
N ASN A 59 -6.91 0.53 35.76
CA ASN A 59 -7.79 0.33 36.90
C ASN A 59 -8.89 1.39 37.04
N THR A 60 -8.91 2.39 36.15
CA THR A 60 -9.89 3.48 36.16
C THR A 60 -11.10 3.17 35.29
N SER A 61 -12.30 3.39 35.83
CA SER A 61 -13.59 3.24 35.17
C SER A 61 -14.18 4.57 34.71
N TYR A 62 -14.86 4.53 33.57
CA TYR A 62 -15.53 5.66 32.93
C TYR A 62 -16.94 5.28 32.52
N LEU A 63 -17.89 6.20 32.65
CA LEU A 63 -19.21 6.07 32.06
C LEU A 63 -19.13 6.54 30.60
N GLY A 64 -19.54 5.69 29.67
CA GLY A 64 -19.52 6.02 28.24
C GLY A 64 -20.71 5.49 27.46
N ILE A 65 -20.78 5.93 26.21
CA ILE A 65 -21.73 5.46 25.19
C ILE A 65 -20.92 4.95 24.01
N TRP A 66 -21.24 3.76 23.52
CA TRP A 66 -20.61 3.19 22.33
C TRP A 66 -21.59 2.36 21.53
N TYR A 67 -21.21 2.05 20.29
CA TYR A 67 -21.97 1.12 19.47
C TYR A 67 -22.01 -0.26 20.11
N ASN A 68 -23.15 -0.94 19.98
CA ASN A 68 -23.35 -2.28 20.51
C ASN A 68 -22.65 -3.34 19.63
N ARG A 69 -21.32 -3.28 19.59
CA ARG A 69 -20.42 -4.20 18.89
C ARG A 69 -19.21 -4.52 19.76
N ASN A 70 -18.50 -5.56 19.39
CA ASN A 70 -17.30 -6.00 20.06
C ASN A 70 -16.15 -5.01 19.80
N ASN A 71 -15.35 -4.71 20.83
CA ASN A 71 -14.15 -3.88 20.75
C ASN A 71 -14.36 -2.45 20.23
N GLU A 72 -15.55 -1.87 20.45
CA GLU A 72 -15.84 -0.49 20.07
C GLU A 72 -15.25 0.52 21.06
N LYS A 73 -14.60 1.57 20.52
CA LYS A 73 -14.17 2.73 21.31
C LYS A 73 -15.39 3.57 21.69
N ALA A 74 -15.36 4.17 22.89
CA ALA A 74 -16.43 5.05 23.37
C ALA A 74 -16.60 6.26 22.44
N ALA A 75 -17.84 6.49 21.99
CA ALA A 75 -18.23 7.65 21.20
C ALA A 75 -18.47 8.88 22.11
N TRP A 76 -18.90 8.65 23.34
CA TRP A 76 -19.10 9.69 24.35
C TRP A 76 -18.67 9.19 25.73
N ILE A 77 -18.16 10.09 26.57
CA ILE A 77 -17.64 9.78 27.91
C ILE A 77 -18.01 10.91 28.87
N ALA A 78 -18.69 10.57 29.95
CA ALA A 78 -19.18 11.55 30.93
C ALA A 78 -18.06 12.13 31.79
N ASN A 79 -17.24 11.25 32.38
CA ASN A 79 -16.26 11.59 33.40
C ASN A 79 -14.82 11.53 32.88
N ARG A 80 -14.58 11.99 31.66
CA ARG A 80 -13.28 11.82 30.97
C ARG A 80 -12.06 12.37 31.72
N ASN A 81 -12.24 13.42 32.51
CA ASN A 81 -11.17 14.03 33.34
C ASN A 81 -11.26 13.65 34.83
N ASN A 82 -12.32 12.92 35.22
CA ASN A 82 -12.59 12.52 36.60
C ASN A 82 -12.73 10.99 36.63
N PRO A 83 -11.63 10.24 36.37
CA PRO A 83 -11.65 8.79 36.38
C PRO A 83 -12.07 8.25 37.75
N ILE A 84 -12.88 7.19 37.74
CA ILE A 84 -13.31 6.52 38.98
C ILE A 84 -12.38 5.34 39.23
N LEU A 85 -11.86 5.21 40.44
CA LEU A 85 -11.02 4.07 40.79
C LEU A 85 -11.87 2.80 40.95
N GLU A 86 -11.37 1.70 40.38
CA GLU A 86 -11.97 0.38 40.45
C GLU A 86 -13.37 0.30 39.81
N ASN A 87 -14.29 -0.48 40.39
CA ASN A 87 -15.65 -0.71 39.88
C ASN A 87 -16.70 -0.07 40.80
N SER A 88 -16.39 1.10 41.36
CA SER A 88 -17.24 1.77 42.36
C SER A 88 -18.30 2.72 41.77
N GLY A 89 -18.31 2.89 40.44
CA GLY A 89 -19.19 3.84 39.76
C GLY A 89 -20.66 3.42 39.76
N VAL A 90 -21.54 4.37 40.06
CA VAL A 90 -23.00 4.22 40.00
C VAL A 90 -23.64 5.46 39.38
N LEU A 91 -24.24 5.31 38.20
CA LEU A 91 -25.03 6.36 37.57
C LEU A 91 -26.44 6.36 38.18
N THR A 92 -26.94 7.54 38.58
CA THR A 92 -28.28 7.69 39.15
C THR A 92 -28.85 9.07 38.91
N ILE A 93 -30.16 9.20 39.09
CA ILE A 93 -30.86 10.46 39.17
C ILE A 93 -31.41 10.58 40.59
N ASP A 94 -31.03 11.62 41.31
CA ASP A 94 -31.41 11.77 42.71
C ASP A 94 -32.86 12.25 42.91
N GLN A 95 -33.27 12.34 44.18
CA GLN A 95 -34.61 12.80 44.56
C GLN A 95 -34.95 14.23 44.11
N TYR A 96 -33.95 15.03 43.71
CA TYR A 96 -34.13 16.39 43.20
C TYR A 96 -34.12 16.45 41.67
N GLY A 97 -33.87 15.33 40.99
CA GLY A 97 -33.80 15.24 39.53
C GLY A 97 -32.39 15.48 38.96
N ASN A 98 -31.35 15.55 39.81
CA ASN A 98 -29.98 15.76 39.35
C ASN A 98 -29.39 14.45 38.82
N LEU A 99 -28.77 14.53 37.64
CA LEU A 99 -28.06 13.41 37.02
C LEU A 99 -26.61 13.41 37.51
N LYS A 100 -26.19 12.34 38.18
CA LYS A 100 -24.85 12.25 38.76
C LYS A 100 -24.29 10.83 38.77
N ILE A 101 -22.97 10.75 38.84
CA ILE A 101 -22.23 9.51 39.05
C ILE A 101 -21.74 9.49 40.49
N LEU A 102 -22.25 8.57 41.29
CA LEU A 102 -21.74 8.29 42.62
C LEU A 102 -20.51 7.40 42.50
N TYR A 103 -19.51 7.66 43.32
CA TYR A 103 -18.31 6.83 43.43
C TYR A 103 -17.75 6.96 44.85
N ASN A 104 -17.01 5.94 45.30
CA ASN A 104 -16.60 5.83 46.71
C ASN A 104 -17.79 6.03 47.68
N ILE A 105 -17.53 6.11 48.98
CA ILE A 105 -18.59 6.34 49.96
C ILE A 105 -18.86 7.85 50.03
N GLY A 106 -19.81 8.32 49.24
CA GLY A 106 -20.37 9.68 49.33
C GLY A 106 -19.83 10.71 48.33
N ASP A 107 -18.84 10.36 47.51
CA ASP A 107 -18.37 11.26 46.45
C ASP A 107 -19.29 11.19 45.22
N SER A 108 -19.39 12.31 44.48
CA SER A 108 -20.22 12.37 43.28
C SER A 108 -19.66 13.29 42.21
N ILE A 109 -19.86 12.92 40.95
CA ILE A 109 -19.64 13.75 39.76
C ILE A 109 -21.01 14.19 39.27
N GLU A 110 -21.30 15.48 39.36
CA GLU A 110 -22.53 16.04 38.79
C GLU A 110 -22.40 16.15 37.28
N LEU A 111 -23.32 15.52 36.54
CA LEU A 111 -23.42 15.66 35.09
C LEU A 111 -24.39 16.79 34.73
N TYR A 112 -25.48 16.91 35.49
CA TYR A 112 -26.45 17.98 35.38
C TYR A 112 -27.20 18.18 36.70
N SER A 113 -27.45 19.44 37.04
CA SER A 113 -28.16 19.83 38.27
C SER A 113 -29.38 20.68 37.92
N VAL A 114 -30.55 20.26 38.41
CA VAL A 114 -31.82 20.95 38.20
C VAL A 114 -31.88 22.16 39.12
N HIS A 115 -31.99 23.35 38.57
CA HIS A 115 -31.99 24.61 39.33
C HIS A 115 -33.36 24.99 39.94
N GLN A 116 -34.35 24.08 39.95
CA GLN A 116 -35.72 24.29 40.42
C GLN A 116 -36.21 23.11 41.31
N GLU A 117 -37.41 23.23 41.91
CA GLU A 117 -38.00 22.23 42.84
C GLU A 117 -37.98 20.79 42.29
N ALA A 118 -38.06 19.79 43.18
CA ALA A 118 -37.98 18.37 42.83
C ALA A 118 -38.87 18.01 41.61
N VAL A 119 -38.20 17.67 40.51
CA VAL A 119 -38.84 17.35 39.22
C VAL A 119 -38.92 15.84 39.03
N ASN A 120 -40.03 15.33 38.50
CA ASN A 120 -40.11 13.95 38.02
C ASN A 120 -39.30 13.81 36.74
N THR A 121 -38.19 13.09 36.79
CA THR A 121 -37.22 13.04 35.69
C THR A 121 -36.90 11.61 35.26
N SER A 122 -36.51 11.47 34.00
CA SER A 122 -36.00 10.21 33.45
C SER A 122 -34.91 10.49 32.45
N ALA A 123 -33.91 9.61 32.39
CA ALA A 123 -32.87 9.67 31.37
C ALA A 123 -32.99 8.51 30.38
N THR A 124 -33.04 8.79 29.08
CA THR A 124 -33.24 7.78 28.03
C THR A 124 -32.11 7.81 27.01
N LEU A 125 -31.62 6.64 26.60
CA LEU A 125 -30.64 6.47 25.53
C LEU A 125 -31.36 6.27 24.19
N LEU A 126 -31.27 7.26 23.32
CA LEU A 126 -31.91 7.23 22.00
C LEU A 126 -31.09 6.42 20.99
N ASP A 127 -31.75 5.94 19.91
CA ASP A 127 -31.09 5.23 18.80
C ASP A 127 -30.10 6.10 17.99
N SER A 128 -30.08 7.41 18.20
CA SER A 128 -29.02 8.28 17.71
C SER A 128 -27.72 8.17 18.50
N GLY A 129 -27.75 7.57 19.70
CA GLY A 129 -26.67 7.60 20.68
C GLY A 129 -26.73 8.82 21.62
N ASN A 130 -27.75 9.67 21.49
CA ASN A 130 -27.98 10.79 22.39
C ASN A 130 -28.58 10.28 23.70
N PHE A 131 -27.98 10.65 24.83
CA PHE A 131 -28.49 10.33 26.16
C PHE A 131 -29.14 11.60 26.72
N VAL A 132 -30.44 11.55 26.93
CA VAL A 132 -31.27 12.74 27.19
C VAL A 132 -31.93 12.61 28.55
N LEU A 133 -31.77 13.62 29.39
CA LEU A 133 -32.50 13.80 30.64
C LEU A 133 -33.72 14.69 30.37
N SER A 134 -34.90 14.19 30.72
CA SER A 134 -36.17 14.86 30.47
C SER A 134 -36.99 14.98 31.75
N GLU A 135 -37.73 16.08 31.87
CA GLU A 135 -38.82 16.22 32.83
C GLU A 135 -40.08 15.56 32.26
N LEU A 136 -40.78 14.82 33.12
CA LEU A 136 -42.00 14.11 32.77
C LEU A 136 -43.24 14.76 33.37
N ASN A 137 -44.32 14.77 32.60
CA ASN A 137 -45.66 15.03 33.09
C ASN A 137 -46.18 13.84 33.95
N PRO A 138 -47.23 14.03 34.75
CA PRO A 138 -47.82 12.94 35.55
C PRO A 138 -48.32 11.75 34.73
N ASP A 139 -48.60 11.95 33.44
CA ASP A 139 -49.03 10.91 32.49
C ASP A 139 -47.84 10.15 31.85
N GLY A 140 -46.59 10.54 32.17
CA GLY A 140 -45.37 9.97 31.62
C GLY A 140 -44.90 10.59 30.30
N SER A 141 -45.62 11.58 29.74
CA SER A 141 -45.16 12.30 28.55
C SER A 141 -44.02 13.27 28.86
N ILE A 142 -43.13 13.50 27.90
CA ILE A 142 -42.02 14.45 28.04
C ILE A 142 -42.59 15.87 28.11
N LYS A 143 -42.35 16.57 29.22
CA LYS A 143 -42.70 17.98 29.41
C LYS A 143 -41.65 18.91 28.79
N GLN A 144 -40.38 18.65 29.09
CA GLN A 144 -39.24 19.37 28.50
C GLN A 144 -37.96 18.54 28.59
N GLU A 145 -37.03 18.79 27.67
CA GLU A 145 -35.67 18.25 27.72
C GLU A 145 -34.80 19.18 28.59
N LEU A 146 -34.13 18.61 29.59
CA LEU A 146 -33.32 19.35 30.56
C LEU A 146 -31.84 19.36 30.18
N TRP A 147 -31.34 18.23 29.67
CA TRP A 147 -29.95 18.01 29.32
C TRP A 147 -29.80 16.91 28.27
N GLN A 148 -28.77 17.00 27.44
CA GLN A 148 -28.45 15.94 26.47
C GLN A 148 -26.94 15.78 26.27
N SER A 149 -26.48 14.55 26.04
CA SER A 149 -25.06 14.25 25.82
C SER A 149 -24.51 14.88 24.54
N PHE A 150 -25.34 15.10 23.53
CA PHE A 150 -24.94 15.72 22.26
C PHE A 150 -24.48 17.17 22.39
N ASP A 151 -24.86 17.88 23.47
CA ASP A 151 -24.36 19.23 23.76
C ASP A 151 -22.95 19.23 24.38
N TYR A 152 -22.46 18.07 24.82
CA TYR A 152 -21.16 17.89 25.46
C TYR A 152 -20.34 16.82 24.72
N PRO A 153 -19.99 17.04 23.44
CA PRO A 153 -19.21 16.09 22.65
C PRO A 153 -17.84 15.79 23.27
N THR A 154 -17.30 14.60 22.96
CA THR A 154 -15.94 14.20 23.37
C THR A 154 -14.98 14.19 22.17
N GLY A 155 -14.39 13.04 21.81
CA GLY A 155 -13.51 12.91 20.66
C GLY A 155 -14.22 12.49 19.37
N THR A 156 -15.55 12.31 19.40
CA THR A 156 -16.32 11.69 18.31
C THR A 156 -17.54 12.54 17.94
N LEU A 157 -17.82 12.66 16.64
CA LEU A 157 -19.05 13.19 16.07
C LEU A 157 -19.86 12.02 15.48
N LEU A 158 -21.04 11.79 16.03
CA LEU A 158 -22.04 10.83 15.55
C LEU A 158 -23.01 11.51 14.57
N PRO A 159 -23.80 10.74 13.80
CA PRO A 159 -24.84 11.31 12.95
C PRO A 159 -25.81 12.17 13.77
N LYS A 160 -26.24 13.30 13.21
CA LYS A 160 -27.11 14.33 13.83
C LYS A 160 -26.46 15.15 14.96
N MET A 161 -25.26 14.80 15.45
CA MET A 161 -24.52 15.70 16.33
C MET A 161 -24.15 16.98 15.58
N LYS A 162 -23.97 18.07 16.33
CA LYS A 162 -23.54 19.37 15.81
C LYS A 162 -22.08 19.60 16.16
N LEU A 163 -21.33 20.15 15.22
CA LEU A 163 -19.99 20.70 15.43
C LEU A 163 -20.05 22.18 15.09
N GLY A 164 -19.82 23.08 16.04
CA GLY A 164 -20.01 24.52 15.85
C GLY A 164 -20.47 25.18 17.13
N PHE A 165 -21.31 26.21 17.02
CA PHE A 165 -21.71 27.01 18.17
C PHE A 165 -23.15 27.49 18.09
N ASP A 166 -23.79 27.55 19.25
CA ASP A 166 -25.10 28.16 19.47
C ASP A 166 -24.92 29.54 20.10
N ARG A 167 -25.42 30.56 19.40
CA ARG A 167 -25.31 31.97 19.81
C ARG A 167 -26.35 32.34 20.87
N LYS A 168 -27.41 31.53 21.05
CA LYS A 168 -28.43 31.76 22.09
C LYS A 168 -27.98 31.25 23.45
N THR A 169 -27.51 30.02 23.50
CA THR A 169 -27.08 29.37 24.75
C THR A 169 -25.61 29.66 25.08
N GLY A 170 -24.82 30.06 24.08
CA GLY A 170 -23.37 30.22 24.22
C GLY A 170 -22.61 28.88 24.16
N LEU A 171 -23.29 27.77 23.88
CA LEU A 171 -22.66 26.46 23.77
C LEU A 171 -21.76 26.38 22.54
N ASN A 172 -20.58 25.79 22.73
CA ASN A 172 -19.63 25.51 21.67
C ASN A 172 -19.43 23.99 21.56
N TRP A 173 -19.96 23.40 20.51
CA TRP A 173 -19.83 21.98 20.20
C TRP A 173 -18.52 21.73 19.45
N THR A 174 -17.47 21.39 20.19
CA THR A 174 -16.14 21.05 19.67
C THR A 174 -15.76 19.62 20.03
N LEU A 175 -15.07 18.90 19.14
CA LEU A 175 -14.46 17.63 19.52
C LEU A 175 -13.09 17.89 20.15
N THR A 176 -12.74 17.15 21.18
CA THR A 176 -11.40 17.18 21.77
C THR A 176 -10.85 15.76 21.87
N SER A 177 -9.66 15.55 21.31
CA SER A 177 -9.01 14.24 21.24
C SER A 177 -8.82 13.64 22.62
N TRP A 178 -8.65 12.32 22.66
CA TRP A 178 -8.12 11.65 23.85
C TRP A 178 -6.66 12.03 24.03
N ARG A 179 -6.16 11.96 25.27
CA ARG A 179 -4.76 12.25 25.57
C ARG A 179 -3.82 11.20 24.99
N THR A 180 -4.18 9.94 25.16
CA THR A 180 -3.53 8.81 24.47
C THR A 180 -4.62 7.85 24.01
N ASP A 181 -4.27 6.84 23.23
CA ASP A 181 -5.26 5.86 22.77
C ASP A 181 -5.96 5.09 23.90
N ASN A 182 -5.32 5.01 25.07
CA ASN A 182 -5.83 4.33 26.27
C ASN A 182 -6.25 5.28 27.40
N LEU A 183 -5.99 6.60 27.27
CA LEU A 183 -6.32 7.59 28.29
C LEU A 183 -7.34 8.62 27.76
N PRO A 184 -8.63 8.51 28.13
CA PRO A 184 -9.69 9.37 27.59
C PRO A 184 -9.69 10.83 28.05
N ALA A 185 -8.82 11.18 29.00
CA ALA A 185 -8.60 12.55 29.44
C ALA A 185 -8.41 13.51 28.25
N ILE A 186 -8.64 14.80 28.47
CA ILE A 186 -8.45 15.81 27.44
C ILE A 186 -7.03 15.73 26.86
N GLY A 187 -6.95 15.52 25.54
CA GLY A 187 -5.73 15.57 24.75
C GLY A 187 -5.48 16.94 24.13
N SER A 188 -4.51 17.00 23.22
CA SER A 188 -3.94 18.26 22.73
C SER A 188 -4.60 18.83 21.49
N PHE A 189 -5.50 18.07 20.83
CA PHE A 189 -6.18 18.47 19.62
C PHE A 189 -7.65 18.76 19.85
N THR A 190 -8.13 19.85 19.25
CA THR A 190 -9.54 20.23 19.24
C THR A 190 -10.00 20.46 17.82
N LEU A 191 -11.15 19.93 17.44
CA LEU A 191 -11.81 20.17 16.16
C LEU A 191 -13.06 21.02 16.40
N GLY A 192 -13.27 22.03 15.56
CA GLY A 192 -14.45 22.88 15.59
C GLY A 192 -14.61 23.69 14.31
N LEU A 193 -15.51 24.67 14.34
CA LEU A 193 -15.70 25.61 13.23
C LEU A 193 -14.89 26.88 13.45
N ASP A 194 -14.42 27.47 12.36
CA ASP A 194 -13.72 28.74 12.39
C ASP A 194 -14.64 29.88 12.89
N PRO A 195 -14.30 30.54 14.01
CA PRO A 195 -15.12 31.62 14.56
C PRO A 195 -14.95 32.95 13.79
N THR A 196 -13.96 33.07 12.90
CA THR A 196 -13.64 34.33 12.17
C THR A 196 -14.59 34.62 11.01
N GLY A 197 -15.51 33.69 10.70
CA GLY A 197 -16.53 33.84 9.66
C GLY A 197 -16.24 33.12 8.35
N LEU A 198 -15.05 32.53 8.21
CA LEU A 198 -14.77 31.58 7.13
C LEU A 198 -15.56 30.30 7.40
N LYS A 199 -16.32 29.81 6.41
CA LYS A 199 -17.15 28.61 6.55
C LYS A 199 -16.28 27.35 6.47
N GLN A 200 -15.46 27.07 7.48
CA GLN A 200 -14.51 25.96 7.48
C GLN A 200 -14.41 25.28 8.84
N MET A 201 -13.97 24.03 8.84
CA MET A 201 -13.54 23.33 10.04
C MET A 201 -12.05 23.56 10.27
N VAL A 202 -11.66 23.57 11.54
CA VAL A 202 -10.28 23.78 11.96
C VAL A 202 -9.95 22.76 13.04
N ILE A 203 -8.79 22.11 12.89
CA ILE A 203 -8.16 21.38 13.98
C ILE A 203 -7.11 22.32 14.58
N TRP A 204 -7.22 22.56 15.89
CA TRP A 204 -6.23 23.25 16.69
C TRP A 204 -5.38 22.25 17.45
N TRP A 205 -4.08 22.51 17.53
CA TRP A 205 -3.12 21.81 18.37
C TRP A 205 -2.59 22.79 19.41
N ARG A 206 -2.91 22.56 20.70
CA ARG A 206 -2.60 23.48 21.82
C ARG A 206 -3.00 24.94 21.52
N GLY A 207 -4.14 25.14 20.86
CA GLY A 207 -4.68 26.45 20.47
C GLY A 207 -4.14 27.05 19.17
N SER A 208 -3.09 26.47 18.57
CA SER A 208 -2.57 26.88 17.26
C SER A 208 -3.26 26.13 16.13
N ILE A 209 -3.47 26.77 14.98
CA ILE A 209 -4.09 26.11 13.82
C ILE A 209 -3.14 25.02 13.31
N TYR A 210 -3.61 23.77 13.31
CA TYR A 210 -2.87 22.60 12.83
C TYR A 210 -3.34 22.18 11.43
N TRP A 211 -4.64 22.28 11.18
CA TRP A 211 -5.23 21.93 9.90
C TRP A 211 -6.54 22.69 9.65
N THR A 212 -6.86 22.93 8.38
CA THR A 212 -8.10 23.57 7.94
C THR A 212 -8.77 22.75 6.85
N SER A 213 -10.11 22.65 6.85
CA SER A 213 -10.84 21.98 5.77
C SER A 213 -10.86 22.76 4.46
N GLY A 214 -10.47 24.03 4.50
CA GLY A 214 -10.82 25.01 3.48
C GLY A 214 -12.32 25.35 3.51
N PRO A 215 -12.75 26.34 2.72
CA PRO A 215 -14.12 26.85 2.77
C PRO A 215 -15.14 25.83 2.26
N TRP A 216 -16.32 25.87 2.86
CA TRP A 216 -17.51 25.09 2.51
C TRP A 216 -18.24 25.71 1.33
N ASN A 217 -18.24 25.00 0.20
CA ASN A 217 -18.90 25.39 -1.04
C ASN A 217 -19.59 24.17 -1.67
N ASN A 218 -20.83 24.34 -2.16
CA ASN A 218 -21.58 23.31 -2.90
C ASN A 218 -21.68 21.94 -2.19
N GLY A 219 -21.82 21.91 -0.87
CA GLY A 219 -21.95 20.66 -0.10
C GLY A 219 -20.62 19.99 0.24
N CYS A 220 -19.50 20.70 0.08
CA CYS A 220 -18.15 20.16 0.26
C CYS A 220 -17.22 21.16 0.94
N PHE A 221 -16.18 20.66 1.60
CA PHE A 221 -15.02 21.44 1.97
C PHE A 221 -13.92 21.32 0.91
N SER A 222 -13.21 22.42 0.66
CA SER A 222 -12.24 22.52 -0.46
C SER A 222 -11.05 21.57 -0.35
N PHE A 223 -10.65 21.18 0.87
CA PHE A 223 -9.56 20.24 1.14
C PHE A 223 -10.05 18.90 1.70
N MET A 224 -11.36 18.62 1.60
CA MET A 224 -11.94 17.33 2.00
C MET A 224 -12.98 16.89 0.98
N TYR A 225 -12.51 16.42 -0.16
CA TYR A 225 -13.36 15.93 -1.23
C TYR A 225 -14.09 14.64 -0.84
N GLU A 226 -13.61 13.92 0.18
CA GLU A 226 -14.25 12.73 0.75
C GLU A 226 -15.62 13.04 1.39
N PHE A 227 -15.84 14.30 1.80
CA PHE A 227 -17.13 14.77 2.30
C PHE A 227 -18.09 15.25 1.19
N CYS A 228 -17.67 15.16 -0.07
CA CYS A 228 -18.51 15.54 -1.21
C CYS A 228 -19.52 14.46 -1.56
N ASN A 229 -20.77 14.70 -1.17
CA ASN A 229 -21.96 14.05 -1.74
C ASN A 229 -21.84 12.52 -1.85
N TYR A 230 -21.42 11.90 -0.74
CA TYR A 230 -21.34 10.45 -0.64
C TYR A 230 -22.77 9.91 -0.57
N TYR A 231 -23.14 8.99 -1.47
CA TYR A 231 -24.52 8.51 -1.65
C TYR A 231 -25.16 7.80 -0.43
N LYS A 232 -24.45 7.71 0.71
CA LYS A 232 -24.95 7.19 1.99
C LYS A 232 -25.00 8.24 3.10
N TYR A 233 -24.29 9.37 2.91
CA TYR A 233 -24.06 10.39 3.93
C TYR A 233 -24.40 11.77 3.39
N ASN A 234 -25.30 12.46 4.09
CA ASN A 234 -25.66 13.83 3.76
C ASN A 234 -24.97 14.77 4.75
N PHE A 235 -23.92 15.45 4.27
CA PHE A 235 -23.18 16.45 5.01
C PHE A 235 -23.80 17.84 4.84
N SER A 236 -23.92 18.58 5.93
CA SER A 236 -24.58 19.88 5.94
C SER A 236 -23.79 20.88 6.77
N TYR A 237 -23.71 22.11 6.26
CA TYR A 237 -23.23 23.27 7.00
C TYR A 237 -24.37 24.28 7.09
N ILE A 238 -24.84 24.51 8.31
CA ILE A 238 -25.99 25.37 8.59
C ILE A 238 -25.48 26.58 9.34
N SER A 239 -25.84 27.78 8.87
CA SER A 239 -25.48 29.04 9.50
C SER A 239 -26.69 29.96 9.42
N ASN A 240 -27.36 30.16 10.56
CA ASN A 240 -28.50 31.05 10.69
C ASN A 240 -28.25 32.09 11.81
N GLY A 241 -29.26 32.89 12.16
CA GLY A 241 -29.13 33.91 13.21
C GLY A 241 -28.90 33.35 14.62
N ASN A 242 -29.29 32.10 14.87
CA ASN A 242 -29.23 31.46 16.18
C ASN A 242 -27.98 30.59 16.33
N GLU A 243 -27.64 29.80 15.33
CA GLU A 243 -26.61 28.77 15.42
C GLU A 243 -25.81 28.64 14.13
N THR A 244 -24.58 28.15 14.26
CA THR A 244 -23.72 27.82 13.13
C THR A 244 -23.06 26.48 13.41
N TYR A 245 -23.35 25.48 12.58
CA TYR A 245 -22.84 24.14 12.81
C TYR A 245 -22.68 23.33 11.53
N PHE A 246 -21.76 22.38 11.58
CA PHE A 246 -21.63 21.26 10.68
C PHE A 246 -22.29 20.02 11.29
N SER A 247 -23.00 19.26 10.48
CA SER A 247 -23.61 17.99 10.88
C SER A 247 -23.77 17.07 9.68
N TYR A 248 -23.91 15.78 9.93
CA TYR A 248 -24.21 14.82 8.89
C TYR A 248 -25.31 13.84 9.31
N SER A 249 -26.06 13.36 8.33
CA SER A 249 -27.04 12.29 8.50
C SER A 249 -26.71 11.11 7.61
N VAL A 250 -27.31 9.96 7.94
CA VAL A 250 -27.07 8.69 7.27
C VAL A 250 -28.38 8.21 6.66
N ASP A 251 -28.33 7.68 5.44
CA ASP A 251 -29.52 7.16 4.78
C ASP A 251 -30.08 5.93 5.50
N LYS A 252 -31.42 5.84 5.56
CA LYS A 252 -32.15 4.82 6.34
C LYS A 252 -31.80 3.37 5.99
N GLY A 253 -31.32 3.09 4.78
CA GLY A 253 -30.91 1.76 4.34
C GLY A 253 -29.48 1.36 4.73
N THR A 254 -28.71 2.27 5.35
CA THR A 254 -27.30 2.04 5.69
C THR A 254 -27.20 1.31 7.03
N THR A 255 -26.67 0.10 7.03
CA THR A 255 -26.45 -0.74 8.23
C THR A 255 -25.06 -0.55 8.85
N ILE A 256 -24.35 0.50 8.44
CA ILE A 256 -23.03 0.84 8.95
C ILE A 256 -23.18 1.82 10.12
N PHE A 257 -22.19 1.87 11.00
CA PHE A 257 -22.19 2.64 12.24
C PHE A 257 -21.17 3.79 12.09
N PRO A 258 -21.49 4.82 11.28
CA PRO A 258 -20.53 5.83 10.86
C PRO A 258 -20.25 6.84 11.96
N ARG A 259 -18.98 7.11 12.22
CA ARG A 259 -18.55 8.17 13.14
C ARG A 259 -17.30 8.87 12.63
N LEU A 260 -17.20 10.16 12.89
CA LEU A 260 -15.95 10.91 12.74
C LEU A 260 -15.29 11.01 14.11
N MET A 261 -13.99 10.71 14.19
CA MET A 261 -13.26 10.69 15.44
C MET A 261 -11.91 11.39 15.29
N LEU A 262 -11.61 12.28 16.23
CA LEU A 262 -10.32 12.96 16.35
C LEU A 262 -9.38 12.11 17.22
N SER A 263 -8.26 11.64 16.65
CA SER A 263 -7.28 10.80 17.33
C SER A 263 -6.34 11.61 18.24
N ALA A 264 -5.61 10.92 19.11
CA ALA A 264 -4.60 11.54 19.99
C ALA A 264 -3.43 12.17 19.20
N GLU A 265 -3.20 11.70 17.98
CA GLU A 265 -2.18 12.17 17.03
C GLU A 265 -2.68 13.30 16.10
N GLY A 266 -3.91 13.79 16.33
CA GLY A 266 -4.51 14.85 15.53
C GLY A 266 -5.08 14.40 14.19
N GLU A 267 -5.33 13.11 14.00
CA GLU A 267 -5.95 12.59 12.78
C GLU A 267 -7.47 12.62 12.87
N LEU A 268 -8.14 13.05 11.81
CA LEU A 268 -9.59 12.93 11.68
C LEU A 268 -9.93 11.65 10.92
N ARG A 269 -10.46 10.65 11.63
CA ARG A 269 -10.77 9.32 11.09
C ARG A 269 -12.27 9.09 11.00
N GLY A 270 -12.72 8.44 9.93
CA GLY A 270 -14.12 8.08 9.71
C GLY A 270 -14.26 6.57 9.82
N PHE A 271 -14.89 6.10 10.90
CA PHE A 271 -15.13 4.69 11.12
C PHE A 271 -16.50 4.31 10.57
N GLY A 272 -16.65 3.10 10.02
CA GLY A 272 -17.91 2.68 9.43
C GLY A 272 -18.34 3.51 8.20
N MET A 273 -17.46 4.38 7.72
CA MET A 273 -17.52 4.92 6.37
C MET A 273 -16.80 3.92 5.47
N ASP A 274 -17.21 3.74 4.20
CA ASP A 274 -16.58 2.75 3.31
C ASP A 274 -15.05 2.93 3.34
N SER A 275 -14.29 1.83 3.15
CA SER A 275 -12.88 1.56 3.54
C SER A 275 -11.77 2.56 3.11
N ILE A 276 -12.12 3.75 2.67
CA ILE A 276 -11.28 4.80 2.09
C ILE A 276 -11.17 6.02 3.04
N PHE A 277 -11.98 6.12 4.10
CA PHE A 277 -12.01 7.32 4.94
C PHE A 277 -10.88 7.37 5.99
N THR A 278 -9.69 7.81 5.57
CA THR A 278 -8.74 8.55 6.42
C THR A 278 -8.91 10.02 6.05
N GLY A 279 -9.49 10.85 6.93
CA GLY A 279 -9.90 12.21 6.57
C GLY A 279 -8.76 13.22 6.62
N VAL A 280 -7.87 13.14 7.61
CA VAL A 280 -6.75 14.08 7.80
C VAL A 280 -5.58 13.37 8.49
N SER A 281 -4.36 13.54 7.99
CA SER A 281 -3.12 13.11 8.68
C SER A 281 -1.92 13.95 8.26
N CYS A 282 -1.56 14.97 9.06
CA CYS A 282 -0.47 15.89 8.72
C CYS A 282 0.93 15.30 8.98
N THR A 283 1.06 14.42 9.98
CA THR A 283 2.35 13.87 10.45
C THR A 283 2.67 12.49 9.86
N SER A 284 1.68 11.59 9.77
CA SER A 284 1.91 10.16 9.53
C SER A 284 1.80 9.72 8.06
N SER A 285 1.14 10.51 7.21
CA SER A 285 0.83 10.09 5.83
C SER A 285 1.98 10.35 4.83
N THR A 286 2.21 9.41 3.91
CA THR A 286 2.99 9.62 2.68
C THR A 286 2.12 10.08 1.50
N ASN A 287 0.80 9.97 1.61
CA ASN A 287 -0.15 10.41 0.60
C ASN A 287 -0.38 11.92 0.73
N SER A 288 -0.13 12.67 -0.35
CA SER A 288 -0.25 14.12 -0.38
C SER A 288 -1.67 14.61 -0.14
N SER A 289 -2.70 13.87 -0.58
CA SER A 289 -4.10 14.29 -0.41
C SER A 289 -4.52 14.37 1.06
N LEU A 290 -3.99 13.48 1.91
CA LEU A 290 -4.27 13.47 3.37
C LEU A 290 -3.61 14.64 4.12
N LYS A 291 -2.75 15.40 3.45
CA LYS A 291 -2.07 16.58 3.99
C LYS A 291 -2.67 17.90 3.50
N ASP A 292 -3.68 17.85 2.63
CA ASP A 292 -4.33 19.06 2.14
C ASP A 292 -4.95 19.80 3.34
N GLY A 293 -4.69 21.11 3.42
CA GLY A 293 -5.14 21.95 4.53
C GLY A 293 -4.27 21.90 5.79
N CYS A 294 -3.26 21.03 5.88
CA CYS A 294 -2.32 21.01 7.00
C CYS A 294 -1.44 22.26 6.98
N VAL A 295 -1.25 22.86 8.16
CA VAL A 295 -0.32 23.97 8.32
C VAL A 295 1.10 23.42 8.25
N GLN A 296 1.89 23.91 7.29
CA GLN A 296 3.31 23.56 7.22
C GLN A 296 4.06 24.27 8.34
N GLU A 297 4.61 23.51 9.27
CA GLU A 297 5.50 24.06 10.27
C GLU A 297 6.83 24.49 9.63
N LYS A 298 7.26 25.71 9.95
CA LYS A 298 8.57 26.19 9.54
C LYS A 298 9.63 25.38 10.29
N LEU A 299 10.49 24.69 9.54
CA LEU A 299 11.61 23.96 10.15
C LEU A 299 12.51 24.92 10.93
N PRO A 300 12.94 24.58 12.16
CA PRO A 300 13.98 25.31 12.87
C PRO A 300 15.27 25.33 12.05
N ASP A 301 16.07 26.40 12.15
CA ASP A 301 17.29 26.59 11.35
C ASP A 301 18.33 25.46 11.53
N CYS A 302 18.26 24.75 12.65
CA CYS A 302 19.13 23.63 12.99
C CYS A 302 18.63 22.27 12.49
N ARG A 303 17.46 22.22 11.83
CA ARG A 303 16.83 21.00 11.34
C ARG A 303 16.84 20.92 9.82
N SER A 304 17.06 19.72 9.30
CA SER A 304 17.02 19.46 7.84
C SER A 304 15.79 18.66 7.44
N PRO A 305 15.24 18.84 6.22
CA PRO A 305 14.07 18.09 5.74
C PRO A 305 14.23 16.55 5.72
N GLY A 306 15.47 16.04 5.79
CA GLY A 306 15.78 14.61 5.85
C GLY A 306 15.88 14.04 7.27
N GLU A 307 15.78 14.89 8.30
CA GLU A 307 15.79 14.49 9.70
C GLU A 307 14.40 14.07 10.14
N LYS A 308 14.32 12.89 10.75
CA LYS A 308 13.07 12.36 11.30
C LYS A 308 13.36 11.54 12.54
N PHE A 309 12.41 11.52 13.45
CA PHE A 309 12.48 10.62 14.59
C PHE A 309 12.04 9.21 14.19
N VAL A 310 12.80 8.22 14.63
CA VAL A 310 12.53 6.80 14.40
C VAL A 310 12.36 6.13 15.75
N LEU A 311 11.26 5.39 15.90
CA LEU A 311 10.98 4.60 17.08
C LEU A 311 11.99 3.46 17.21
N LYS A 312 12.62 3.32 18.39
CA LYS A 312 13.51 2.22 18.75
C LYS A 312 13.26 1.75 20.18
N MET A 313 13.51 0.48 20.42
CA MET A 313 13.43 -0.16 21.74
C MET A 313 14.82 -0.22 22.35
N GLY A 314 14.99 0.30 23.56
CA GLY A 314 16.29 0.26 24.24
C GLY A 314 16.45 1.25 25.39
N LEU A 315 17.70 1.56 25.70
CA LEU A 315 18.07 2.45 26.80
C LEU A 315 18.98 3.58 26.34
N MET A 316 18.77 4.74 26.96
CA MET A 316 19.71 5.84 26.88
C MET A 316 20.76 5.71 27.98
N SER A 317 22.01 6.07 27.67
CA SER A 317 23.16 6.03 28.59
C SER A 317 22.98 6.85 29.88
N ARG A 318 22.04 7.81 29.90
CA ARG A 318 21.69 8.65 31.06
C ARG A 318 20.17 8.87 31.07
N GLY A 319 19.63 9.19 32.25
CA GLY A 319 18.25 9.67 32.37
C GLY A 319 18.04 10.93 31.54
N GLY A 320 16.87 11.04 30.92
CA GLY A 320 16.48 12.21 30.16
C GLY A 320 15.97 13.33 31.07
N ILE A 321 15.77 14.49 30.48
CA ILE A 321 15.22 15.66 31.16
C ILE A 321 13.71 15.59 31.01
N LYS A 322 12.99 15.58 32.13
CA LYS A 322 11.53 15.67 32.12
C LYS A 322 11.11 17.11 31.83
N PHE A 323 10.25 17.27 30.84
CA PHE A 323 9.80 18.56 30.32
C PHE A 323 8.35 18.78 30.72
N HIS A 324 8.02 19.96 31.25
CA HIS A 324 6.68 20.33 31.74
C HIS A 324 5.98 19.23 32.56
N GLU A 325 6.61 18.82 33.68
CA GLU A 325 6.14 17.70 34.51
C GLU A 325 4.67 17.79 34.94
N ASN A 326 4.12 19.01 35.06
CA ASN A 326 2.74 19.24 35.49
C ASN A 326 1.71 19.19 34.34
N GLU A 327 2.13 19.20 33.07
CA GLU A 327 1.22 19.33 31.92
C GLU A 327 0.79 17.99 31.33
N ASN A 328 1.40 16.86 31.75
CA ASN A 328 1.12 15.51 31.23
C ASN A 328 0.99 15.49 29.69
N LEU A 329 2.01 16.08 29.03
CA LEU A 329 2.08 16.24 27.57
C LEU A 329 1.86 14.92 26.83
N THR A 330 1.25 15.00 25.65
CA THR A 330 1.13 13.83 24.75
C THR A 330 2.47 13.55 24.06
N LEU A 331 2.60 12.36 23.46
CA LEU A 331 3.82 11.98 22.75
C LEU A 331 4.14 12.92 21.57
N ILE A 332 3.12 13.41 20.87
CA ILE A 332 3.29 14.35 19.75
C ILE A 332 3.62 15.77 20.24
N ASP A 333 3.10 16.19 21.41
CA ASP A 333 3.59 17.41 22.04
C ASP A 333 5.07 17.28 22.39
N CYS A 334 5.48 16.13 22.93
CA CYS A 334 6.89 15.89 23.26
C CYS A 334 7.78 15.86 22.01
N TRP A 335 7.26 15.34 20.89
CA TRP A 335 7.91 15.43 19.59
C TRP A 335 8.14 16.89 19.19
N ASP A 336 7.13 17.75 19.30
CA ASP A 336 7.21 19.17 18.95
C ASP A 336 8.27 19.91 19.77
N GLU A 337 8.22 19.74 21.10
CA GLU A 337 9.19 20.34 22.02
C GLU A 337 10.62 19.89 21.67
N CYS A 338 10.84 18.60 21.44
CA CYS A 338 12.15 18.08 21.05
C CYS A 338 12.57 18.53 19.62
N PHE A 339 11.63 18.61 18.68
CA PHE A 339 11.92 19.01 17.31
C PHE A 339 12.38 20.47 17.24
N LYS A 340 11.71 21.36 18.01
CA LYS A 340 12.07 22.78 18.18
C LYS A 340 13.39 23.00 18.93
N LEU A 341 13.72 22.13 19.88
CA LEU A 341 14.98 22.20 20.64
C LEU A 341 16.17 21.59 19.86
N CYS A 342 17.03 22.42 19.28
CA CYS A 342 18.17 22.00 18.45
C CYS A 342 19.18 21.04 19.11
N SER A 343 19.26 21.05 20.44
CA SER A 343 20.12 20.13 21.21
C SER A 343 19.48 18.75 21.39
N CYS A 344 18.17 18.62 21.19
CA CYS A 344 17.44 17.37 21.37
C CYS A 344 17.77 16.38 20.26
N ILE A 345 17.99 15.12 20.65
CA ILE A 345 18.30 13.99 19.77
C ILE A 345 17.37 12.80 19.97
N ALA A 346 16.61 12.75 21.07
CA ALA A 346 15.62 11.71 21.29
C ALA A 346 14.55 12.19 22.28
N TYR A 347 13.37 11.59 22.23
CA TYR A 347 12.28 11.82 23.18
C TYR A 347 11.47 10.54 23.43
N ALA A 348 10.74 10.51 24.54
CA ALA A 348 9.82 9.42 24.92
C ALA A 348 8.77 9.94 25.91
N SER A 349 7.67 9.19 26.06
CA SER A 349 6.70 9.41 27.14
C SER A 349 7.35 9.19 28.49
N ALA A 350 7.18 10.10 29.44
CA ALA A 350 7.80 10.03 30.76
C ALA A 350 7.10 9.04 31.71
N ASN A 351 5.81 8.79 31.49
CA ASN A 351 4.95 7.94 32.30
C ASN A 351 4.50 6.70 31.51
N ASP A 352 4.17 5.62 32.23
CA ASP A 352 3.75 4.34 31.64
C ASP A 352 2.38 4.40 30.93
N ASP A 353 1.56 5.41 31.25
CA ASP A 353 0.27 5.67 30.59
C ASP A 353 0.40 6.35 29.21
N GLY A 354 1.65 6.57 28.77
CA GLY A 354 1.99 7.23 27.51
C GLY A 354 2.03 8.76 27.59
N THR A 355 1.87 9.35 28.79
CA THR A 355 1.91 10.80 28.99
C THR A 355 3.26 11.30 29.53
N GLY A 356 3.39 12.62 29.56
CA GLY A 356 4.60 13.32 30.01
C GLY A 356 5.69 13.27 28.95
N CYS A 357 6.66 14.18 29.05
CA CYS A 357 7.71 14.31 28.06
C CYS A 357 9.08 14.14 28.69
N GLU A 358 9.88 13.21 28.19
CA GLU A 358 11.28 13.06 28.56
C GLU A 358 12.13 13.19 27.29
N ILE A 359 13.13 14.08 27.33
CA ILE A 359 14.00 14.39 26.19
C ILE A 359 15.47 14.15 26.51
N TRP A 360 16.24 13.77 25.49
CA TRP A 360 17.68 13.58 25.56
C TRP A 360 18.41 14.49 24.58
N THR A 361 19.58 14.96 25.00
CA THR A 361 20.37 15.95 24.27
C THR A 361 21.66 15.36 23.70
N LYS A 362 22.30 16.11 22.79
CA LYS A 362 23.61 15.75 22.21
C LYS A 362 24.61 15.34 23.30
N GLY A 363 25.27 14.20 23.11
CA GLY A 363 26.23 13.63 24.06
C GLY A 363 25.73 12.38 24.79
N THR A 364 24.44 12.03 24.68
CA THR A 364 23.92 10.74 25.14
C THR A 364 23.97 9.70 24.03
N THR A 365 24.39 8.48 24.36
CA THR A 365 24.33 7.32 23.45
C THR A 365 23.10 6.47 23.72
N PHE A 366 22.55 5.88 22.66
CA PHE A 366 21.46 4.89 22.72
C PHE A 366 22.02 3.49 22.53
N THR A 367 21.55 2.55 23.36
CA THR A 367 21.85 1.13 23.23
C THR A 367 20.55 0.40 22.88
N GLN A 368 20.51 -0.21 21.70
CA GLN A 368 19.36 -1.00 21.27
C GLN A 368 19.33 -2.33 22.02
N ASP A 369 18.16 -2.71 22.51
CA ASP A 369 17.92 -4.01 23.12
C ASP A 369 16.61 -4.60 22.58
N ASN A 370 16.70 -5.82 22.07
CA ASN A 370 15.58 -6.54 21.46
C ASN A 370 15.01 -7.63 22.39
N LEU A 371 15.47 -7.74 23.64
CA LEU A 371 15.05 -8.78 24.61
C LEU A 371 13.71 -8.47 25.31
N GLY A 372 12.98 -7.42 24.89
CA GLY A 372 11.57 -7.20 25.26
C GLY A 372 11.32 -6.53 26.61
N ILE A 373 12.36 -6.03 27.29
CA ILE A 373 12.24 -5.39 28.62
C ILE A 373 12.18 -3.85 28.53
N LEU A 374 12.36 -3.24 27.35
CA LEU A 374 12.77 -1.84 27.28
C LEU A 374 11.84 -0.90 26.51
N ARG A 375 11.74 0.29 27.10
CA ARG A 375 10.94 1.46 26.77
C ARG A 375 11.05 1.88 25.29
N GLU A 376 9.94 2.37 24.76
CA GLU A 376 9.84 3.00 23.45
C GLU A 376 10.51 4.39 23.47
N ILE A 377 11.52 4.59 22.62
CA ILE A 377 12.25 5.86 22.50
C ILE A 377 12.34 6.27 21.04
N HIS A 378 11.96 7.52 20.75
CA HIS A 378 12.04 8.11 19.42
C HIS A 378 13.38 8.83 19.25
N ILE A 379 14.20 8.38 18.30
CA ILE A 379 15.57 8.88 18.09
C ILE A 379 15.68 9.62 16.77
N LEU A 380 16.31 10.78 16.79
CA LEU A 380 16.55 11.61 15.62
C LEU A 380 17.57 10.93 14.70
N GLU A 381 17.12 10.58 13.49
CA GLU A 381 17.98 10.09 12.43
C GLU A 381 17.94 11.04 11.23
N SER A 382 19.10 11.29 10.63
CA SER A 382 19.21 12.02 9.39
C SER A 382 19.43 11.05 8.24
N LYS A 383 18.53 11.01 7.26
CA LYS A 383 18.78 10.30 6.00
C LYS A 383 19.72 11.15 5.15
N VAL A 384 21.02 10.84 5.20
CA VAL A 384 21.99 11.44 4.27
C VAL A 384 21.64 10.99 2.85
N ARG A 385 21.17 11.90 1.99
CA ARG A 385 21.02 11.65 0.55
C ARG A 385 22.42 11.51 -0.05
N LEU A 386 22.84 10.28 -0.30
CA LEU A 386 24.13 9.95 -0.92
C LEU A 386 24.14 10.17 -2.45
N TRP A 387 23.50 11.23 -2.95
CA TRP A 387 23.47 11.54 -4.39
C TRP A 387 24.88 11.82 -4.94
N TRP A 388 25.78 12.30 -4.08
CA TRP A 388 27.20 12.48 -4.37
C TRP A 388 27.89 11.16 -4.79
N ILE A 389 27.43 10.00 -4.31
CA ILE A 389 27.97 8.70 -4.73
C ILE A 389 27.72 8.49 -6.23
N TRP A 390 26.52 8.80 -6.72
CA TRP A 390 26.20 8.71 -8.15
C TRP A 390 27.02 9.70 -8.98
N LEU A 391 27.28 10.90 -8.45
CA LEU A 391 28.17 11.89 -9.06
C LEU A 391 29.63 11.37 -9.14
N THR A 392 30.13 10.71 -8.10
CA THR A 392 31.47 10.10 -8.11
C THR A 392 31.57 8.91 -9.06
N ILE A 393 30.51 8.10 -9.21
CA ILE A 393 30.45 7.00 -10.19
C ILE A 393 30.42 7.56 -11.61
N LEU A 394 29.67 8.62 -11.86
CA LEU A 394 29.57 9.27 -13.17
C LEU A 394 30.92 9.86 -13.60
N VAL A 395 31.60 10.58 -12.71
CA VAL A 395 32.91 11.18 -12.99
C VAL A 395 34.01 10.11 -13.09
N GLY A 396 34.05 9.14 -12.18
CA GLY A 396 35.04 8.05 -12.21
C GLY A 396 34.88 7.11 -13.42
N GLY A 397 33.64 6.87 -13.85
CA GLY A 397 33.32 6.05 -15.02
C GLY A 397 33.83 6.64 -16.33
N THR A 398 33.83 7.97 -16.48
CA THR A 398 34.29 8.64 -17.71
C THR A 398 35.78 8.48 -18.00
N ALA A 399 36.62 8.22 -16.99
CA ALA A 399 38.05 8.00 -17.18
C ALA A 399 38.42 6.52 -17.44
N LEU A 400 37.71 5.58 -16.81
CA LEU A 400 37.98 4.15 -16.93
C LEU A 400 37.37 3.52 -18.19
N PHE A 401 36.22 4.02 -18.65
CA PHE A 401 35.55 3.52 -19.86
C PHE A 401 36.41 3.68 -21.14
N PRO A 402 37.03 4.83 -21.46
CA PRO A 402 37.88 4.94 -22.64
C PRO A 402 39.15 4.08 -22.55
N LEU A 403 39.71 3.86 -21.35
CA LEU A 403 40.86 2.96 -21.15
C LEU A 403 40.48 1.49 -21.39
N LEU A 404 39.32 1.05 -20.88
CA LEU A 404 38.78 -0.29 -21.15
C LEU A 404 38.41 -0.48 -22.62
N CYS A 405 37.74 0.50 -23.25
CA CYS A 405 37.42 0.46 -24.67
C CYS A 405 38.67 0.42 -25.55
N SER A 406 39.71 1.19 -25.22
CA SER A 406 41.01 1.16 -25.90
C SER A 406 41.71 -0.20 -25.74
N CYS A 407 41.72 -0.77 -24.53
CA CYS A 407 42.29 -2.10 -24.28
C CYS A 407 41.54 -3.19 -25.05
N CYS A 408 40.20 -3.18 -25.00
CA CYS A 408 39.34 -4.08 -25.76
C CYS A 408 39.54 -3.94 -27.28
N TYR A 409 39.71 -2.72 -27.79
CA TYR A 409 39.99 -2.46 -29.21
C TYR A 409 41.33 -3.06 -29.65
N VAL A 410 42.38 -2.94 -28.84
CA VAL A 410 43.70 -3.53 -29.13
C VAL A 410 43.63 -5.07 -29.11
N LEU A 411 42.92 -5.65 -28.15
CA LEU A 411 42.72 -7.11 -28.07
C LEU A 411 41.88 -7.63 -29.24
N TRP A 412 40.84 -6.92 -29.64
CA TRP A 412 40.02 -7.24 -30.81
C TRP A 412 40.84 -7.15 -32.11
N LYS A 413 41.69 -6.12 -32.27
CA LYS A 413 42.59 -5.99 -33.43
C LYS A 413 43.62 -7.12 -33.50
N LYS A 414 44.17 -7.57 -32.36
CA LYS A 414 45.07 -8.74 -32.28
C LYS A 414 44.35 -10.07 -32.57
N SER A 415 43.09 -10.21 -32.13
CA SER A 415 42.23 -11.36 -32.41
C SER A 415 41.91 -11.49 -33.91
N LYS A 416 41.52 -10.37 -34.56
CA LYS A 416 41.19 -10.32 -35.99
C LYS A 416 42.36 -10.71 -36.90
N ALA A 417 43.60 -10.40 -36.49
CA ALA A 417 44.82 -10.80 -37.19
C ALA A 417 45.14 -12.31 -37.08
N ARG A 418 44.71 -12.99 -35.99
CA ARG A 418 44.90 -14.45 -35.82
C ARG A 418 43.85 -15.27 -36.58
N GLY A 419 42.60 -14.81 -36.65
CA GLY A 419 41.51 -15.50 -37.36
C GLY A 419 41.75 -15.65 -38.87
N SER A 420 42.30 -14.61 -39.52
CA SER A 420 42.60 -14.63 -40.97
C SER A 420 43.69 -15.65 -41.35
N ARG A 421 44.66 -15.91 -40.46
CA ARG A 421 45.76 -16.87 -40.69
C ARG A 421 45.30 -18.33 -40.59
N SER A 422 44.31 -18.60 -39.74
CA SER A 422 43.73 -19.95 -39.55
C SER A 422 42.92 -20.42 -40.76
N GLN A 423 42.10 -19.54 -41.37
CA GLN A 423 41.28 -19.89 -42.54
C GLN A 423 42.11 -20.21 -43.79
N ARG A 424 43.21 -19.48 -44.01
CA ARG A 424 44.11 -19.70 -45.15
C ARG A 424 44.83 -21.06 -45.06
N MET A 425 45.09 -21.55 -43.85
CA MET A 425 45.71 -22.85 -43.59
C MET A 425 44.72 -24.01 -43.85
N THR A 426 43.47 -23.90 -43.41
CA THR A 426 42.43 -24.91 -43.67
C THR A 426 42.12 -25.05 -45.18
N TYR A 427 42.13 -23.94 -45.92
CA TYR A 427 41.98 -23.91 -47.38
C TYR A 427 43.09 -24.67 -48.12
N ASN A 428 44.35 -24.41 -47.78
CA ASN A 428 45.49 -25.08 -48.41
C ASN A 428 45.49 -26.60 -48.18
N ILE A 429 45.03 -27.05 -47.01
CA ILE A 429 44.91 -28.47 -46.68
C ILE A 429 43.78 -29.14 -47.48
N LEU A 430 42.62 -28.47 -47.62
CA LEU A 430 41.46 -29.02 -48.33
C LEU A 430 41.70 -29.12 -49.85
N LEU A 431 42.39 -28.15 -50.45
CA LEU A 431 42.82 -28.19 -51.85
C LEU A 431 43.87 -29.28 -52.12
N HIS A 432 44.77 -29.52 -51.17
CA HIS A 432 45.75 -30.60 -51.27
C HIS A 432 45.06 -31.98 -51.27
N GLU A 433 44.11 -32.22 -50.36
CA GLU A 433 43.35 -33.49 -50.29
C GLU A 433 42.46 -33.73 -51.54
N LEU A 434 41.95 -32.67 -52.17
CA LEU A 434 41.17 -32.76 -53.41
C LEU A 434 42.05 -32.95 -54.66
N GLY A 435 43.31 -32.49 -54.63
CA GLY A 435 44.25 -32.56 -55.75
C GLY A 435 45.03 -33.88 -55.87
N GLU A 436 45.28 -34.60 -54.77
CA GLU A 436 46.04 -35.87 -54.80
C GLU A 436 45.28 -37.05 -55.43
N GLY A 437 43.96 -36.93 -55.64
CA GLY A 437 43.16 -37.98 -56.29
C GLY A 437 43.27 -38.06 -57.82
N ARG A 438 43.99 -37.13 -58.48
CA ARG A 438 44.15 -37.10 -59.95
C ARG A 438 45.62 -37.22 -60.35
N ARG A 439 46.24 -38.36 -60.05
CA ARG A 439 47.42 -38.84 -60.78
C ARG A 439 47.22 -40.30 -61.12
N HIS A 440 46.48 -40.56 -62.18
CA HIS A 440 46.92 -41.47 -63.24
C HIS A 440 46.02 -41.30 -64.47
N GLN A 441 46.70 -41.02 -65.60
CA GLN A 441 46.31 -41.26 -66.99
C GLN A 441 45.77 -40.09 -67.85
N LYS A 442 46.60 -39.77 -68.86
CA LYS A 442 46.39 -38.93 -70.05
C LYS A 442 45.13 -39.36 -70.82
N ASP A 443 44.33 -38.42 -71.30
CA ASP A 443 44.42 -37.94 -72.70
C ASP A 443 43.49 -36.76 -72.96
N GLY A 444 43.79 -36.01 -74.03
CA GLY A 444 43.20 -34.71 -74.32
C GLY A 444 41.69 -34.69 -74.60
N LYS A 445 40.98 -33.91 -73.79
CA LYS A 445 39.95 -32.94 -74.21
C LYS A 445 39.65 -32.07 -73.00
N THR A 446 39.89 -30.77 -73.12
CA THR A 446 39.63 -29.76 -72.09
C THR A 446 38.20 -29.92 -71.57
N SER A 447 38.01 -30.43 -70.36
CA SER A 447 36.72 -30.44 -69.68
C SER A 447 36.83 -29.68 -68.36
N ASN A 448 35.93 -28.71 -68.23
CA ASN A 448 35.87 -27.62 -67.27
C ASN A 448 35.51 -28.07 -65.83
N ASN A 449 36.12 -29.14 -65.32
CA ASN A 449 35.76 -29.77 -64.05
C ASN A 449 36.76 -29.48 -62.92
N GLU A 450 37.08 -28.20 -62.72
CA GLU A 450 37.73 -27.72 -61.50
C GLU A 450 36.67 -27.18 -60.53
N LEU A 451 36.72 -27.62 -59.27
CA LEU A 451 35.84 -27.13 -58.21
C LEU A 451 36.16 -25.66 -57.93
N GLN A 452 35.16 -24.79 -58.02
CA GLN A 452 35.34 -23.35 -57.85
C GLN A 452 35.09 -22.92 -56.39
N MET A 453 35.91 -21.98 -55.88
CA MET A 453 35.63 -21.32 -54.61
C MET A 453 34.82 -20.05 -54.85
N PHE A 454 33.66 -19.95 -54.19
CA PHE A 454 32.82 -18.77 -54.25
C PHE A 454 32.97 -17.93 -52.98
N SER A 455 32.88 -16.60 -53.12
CA SER A 455 32.78 -15.71 -51.95
C SER A 455 31.37 -15.77 -51.35
N PHE A 456 31.23 -15.54 -50.05
CA PHE A 456 29.90 -15.53 -49.42
C PHE A 456 29.00 -14.47 -50.05
N GLU A 457 29.55 -13.32 -50.41
CA GLU A 457 28.82 -12.23 -51.07
C GLU A 457 28.24 -12.69 -52.42
N THR A 458 29.02 -13.40 -53.24
CA THR A 458 28.54 -13.96 -54.51
C THR A 458 27.39 -14.94 -54.29
N ILE A 459 27.47 -15.79 -53.27
CA ILE A 459 26.43 -16.77 -52.95
C ILE A 459 25.18 -16.11 -52.36
N ALA A 460 25.34 -15.11 -51.50
CA ALA A 460 24.25 -14.33 -50.96
C ALA A 460 23.50 -13.61 -52.10
N LEU A 461 24.21 -12.98 -53.03
CA LEU A 461 23.60 -12.37 -54.21
C LEU A 461 22.88 -13.41 -55.09
N ALA A 462 23.52 -14.55 -55.37
CA ALA A 462 22.93 -15.62 -56.20
C ALA A 462 21.64 -16.20 -55.60
N THR A 463 21.48 -16.16 -54.28
CA THR A 463 20.30 -16.68 -53.56
C THR A 463 19.32 -15.59 -53.12
N ASN A 464 19.59 -14.32 -53.45
CA ASN A 464 18.87 -13.16 -52.94
C ASN A 464 18.82 -13.13 -51.39
N CYS A 465 20.02 -13.08 -50.78
CA CYS A 465 20.30 -13.23 -49.35
C CYS A 465 19.60 -14.44 -48.69
N PHE A 466 19.65 -15.62 -49.34
CA PHE A 466 19.04 -16.86 -48.84
C PHE A 466 17.53 -16.72 -48.57
N SER A 467 16.82 -15.99 -49.43
CA SER A 467 15.39 -15.77 -49.31
C SER A 467 14.61 -17.08 -49.22
N ALA A 468 13.57 -17.12 -48.37
CA ALA A 468 12.68 -18.27 -48.23
C ALA A 468 12.00 -18.65 -49.56
N ALA A 469 11.76 -17.68 -50.45
CA ALA A 469 11.20 -17.94 -51.78
C ALA A 469 12.10 -18.82 -52.67
N ASN A 470 13.40 -18.83 -52.40
CA ASN A 470 14.38 -19.63 -53.11
C ASN A 470 14.69 -20.96 -52.40
N LYS A 471 14.03 -21.28 -51.28
CA LYS A 471 14.32 -22.51 -50.53
C LYS A 471 13.73 -23.73 -51.26
N LEU A 472 14.58 -24.69 -51.58
CA LEU A 472 14.20 -25.96 -52.22
C LEU A 472 13.78 -27.02 -51.19
N GLY A 473 14.36 -26.99 -49.99
CA GLY A 473 14.07 -27.91 -48.90
C GLY A 473 15.01 -27.72 -47.71
N GLU A 474 14.75 -28.41 -46.61
CA GLU A 474 15.60 -28.43 -45.42
C GLU A 474 15.52 -29.80 -44.74
N GLY A 475 16.67 -30.30 -44.28
CA GLY A 475 16.78 -31.50 -43.47
C GLY A 475 17.78 -31.31 -42.34
N GLY A 476 18.18 -32.39 -41.65
CA GLY A 476 19.08 -32.31 -40.50
C GLY A 476 20.46 -31.68 -40.76
N PHE A 477 20.86 -31.56 -42.02
CA PHE A 477 22.14 -30.99 -42.45
C PHE A 477 22.04 -29.53 -42.93
N GLY A 478 20.86 -28.91 -42.78
CA GLY A 478 20.61 -27.51 -43.12
C GLY A 478 19.81 -27.30 -44.40
N PRO A 479 19.46 -26.03 -44.69
CA PRO A 479 18.62 -25.67 -45.82
C PRO A 479 19.36 -25.68 -47.17
N VAL A 480 18.62 -26.00 -48.22
CA VAL A 480 19.06 -25.96 -49.62
C VAL A 480 18.27 -24.90 -50.36
N TYR A 481 18.96 -24.03 -51.11
CA TYR A 481 18.38 -22.93 -51.87
C TYR A 481 18.67 -23.08 -53.35
N LYS A 482 17.73 -22.63 -54.19
CA LYS A 482 17.97 -22.37 -55.61
C LYS A 482 18.69 -21.04 -55.73
N GLY A 483 19.79 -21.02 -56.46
CA GLY A 483 20.50 -19.79 -56.79
C GLY A 483 20.74 -19.66 -58.29
N LYS A 484 21.03 -18.44 -58.73
CA LYS A 484 21.49 -18.15 -60.08
C LYS A 484 22.81 -17.41 -60.01
N LEU A 485 23.87 -18.04 -60.51
CA LEU A 485 25.21 -17.45 -60.58
C LEU A 485 25.23 -16.29 -61.59
N LEU A 486 26.28 -15.46 -61.52
CA LEU A 486 26.41 -14.26 -62.36
C LEU A 486 26.48 -14.56 -63.87
N ASP A 487 26.95 -15.76 -64.23
CA ASP A 487 26.96 -16.29 -65.59
C ASP A 487 25.60 -16.83 -66.05
N GLY A 488 24.59 -16.77 -65.19
CA GLY A 488 23.23 -17.23 -65.43
C GLY A 488 22.99 -18.71 -65.11
N GLN A 489 24.01 -19.45 -64.66
CA GLN A 489 23.87 -20.86 -64.30
C GLN A 489 22.99 -21.04 -63.05
N GLU A 490 21.97 -21.89 -63.15
CA GLU A 490 21.15 -22.29 -62.00
C GLU A 490 21.86 -23.35 -61.17
N VAL A 491 21.89 -23.15 -59.85
CA VAL A 491 22.61 -23.99 -58.91
C VAL A 491 21.78 -24.29 -57.67
N ALA A 492 22.08 -25.40 -57.00
CA ALA A 492 21.54 -25.74 -55.69
C ALA A 492 22.60 -25.48 -54.61
N ILE A 493 22.28 -24.63 -53.65
CA ILE A 493 23.21 -24.10 -52.64
C ILE A 493 22.78 -24.65 -51.29
N LYS A 494 23.58 -25.59 -50.76
CA LYS A 494 23.34 -26.21 -49.45
C LYS A 494 24.17 -25.47 -48.40
N ARG A 495 23.47 -24.80 -47.47
CA ARG A 495 24.08 -24.08 -46.36
C ARG A 495 24.08 -24.99 -45.13
N LEU A 496 25.26 -25.38 -44.66
CA LEU A 496 25.38 -26.29 -43.53
C LEU A 496 25.09 -25.56 -42.22
N SER A 497 24.47 -26.26 -41.27
CA SER A 497 24.08 -25.69 -39.98
C SER A 497 25.27 -25.15 -39.17
N ARG A 498 25.05 -24.05 -38.44
CA ARG A 498 26.04 -23.41 -37.56
C ARG A 498 26.20 -24.14 -36.21
N SER A 499 25.22 -24.94 -35.78
CA SER A 499 25.05 -25.35 -34.37
C SER A 499 25.58 -26.75 -33.98
N SER A 500 26.57 -27.31 -34.68
CA SER A 500 27.24 -28.53 -34.22
C SER A 500 28.74 -28.44 -34.42
N GLY A 501 29.53 -28.88 -33.44
CA GLY A 501 30.98 -29.10 -33.62
C GLY A 501 31.33 -30.11 -34.73
N GLN A 502 30.33 -30.72 -35.38
CA GLN A 502 30.45 -31.65 -36.51
C GLN A 502 30.48 -30.96 -37.89
N GLY A 503 30.04 -29.70 -38.03
CA GLY A 503 29.84 -29.08 -39.35
C GLY A 503 31.09 -28.96 -40.25
N LEU A 504 32.31 -28.92 -39.68
CA LEU A 504 33.55 -28.96 -40.47
C LEU A 504 33.89 -30.37 -40.98
N VAL A 505 33.62 -31.40 -40.17
CA VAL A 505 33.87 -32.80 -40.51
C VAL A 505 32.87 -33.26 -41.57
N GLU A 506 31.59 -32.88 -41.41
CA GLU A 506 30.54 -33.16 -42.39
C GLU A 506 30.80 -32.44 -43.73
N PHE A 507 31.18 -31.16 -43.68
CA PHE A 507 31.60 -30.42 -44.88
C PHE A 507 32.77 -31.11 -45.60
N LYS A 508 33.80 -31.54 -44.87
CA LYS A 508 34.95 -32.25 -45.45
C LYS A 508 34.55 -33.59 -46.04
N ASN A 509 33.76 -34.39 -45.33
CA ASN A 509 33.31 -35.69 -45.81
C ASN A 509 32.46 -35.55 -47.08
N GLU A 510 31.47 -34.64 -47.08
CA GLU A 510 30.60 -34.42 -48.23
C GLU A 510 31.37 -33.85 -49.44
N ALA A 511 32.27 -32.88 -49.23
CA ALA A 511 33.09 -32.31 -50.28
C ALA A 511 34.07 -33.33 -50.89
N ILE A 512 34.73 -34.15 -50.06
CA ILE A 512 35.72 -35.15 -50.52
C ILE A 512 35.04 -36.34 -51.19
N LEU A 513 33.92 -36.86 -50.65
CA LEU A 513 33.20 -38.00 -51.22
C LEU A 513 32.60 -37.66 -52.57
N VAL A 514 31.90 -36.52 -52.69
CA VAL A 514 31.23 -36.14 -53.94
C VAL A 514 32.25 -35.70 -55.01
N ALA A 515 33.37 -35.09 -54.61
CA ALA A 515 34.44 -34.76 -55.55
C ALA A 515 35.13 -36.02 -56.12
N LYS A 516 35.25 -37.10 -55.33
CA LYS A 516 35.86 -38.37 -55.77
C LYS A 516 34.87 -39.28 -56.54
N LEU A 517 33.57 -39.15 -56.30
CA LEU A 517 32.52 -39.98 -56.90
C LEU A 517 31.76 -39.21 -58.00
N GLN A 518 32.45 -38.88 -59.10
CA GLN A 518 31.81 -38.30 -60.29
C GLN A 518 31.21 -39.41 -61.16
N HIS A 519 29.89 -39.57 -61.15
CA HIS A 519 29.16 -40.53 -61.98
C HIS A 519 27.97 -39.86 -62.66
N THR A 520 27.59 -40.29 -63.87
CA THR A 520 26.50 -39.69 -64.69
C THR A 520 25.15 -39.61 -63.97
N ASN A 521 24.94 -40.45 -62.95
CA ASN A 521 23.69 -40.55 -62.18
C ASN A 521 23.79 -39.93 -60.77
N LEU A 522 24.86 -39.17 -60.47
CA LEU A 522 25.03 -38.45 -59.19
C LEU A 522 25.09 -36.94 -59.45
N VAL A 523 24.46 -36.16 -58.56
CA VAL A 523 24.45 -34.70 -58.66
C VAL A 523 25.86 -34.16 -58.47
N ARG A 524 26.33 -33.37 -59.44
CA ARG A 524 27.69 -32.85 -59.45
C ARG A 524 27.88 -31.66 -58.50
N LEU A 525 28.96 -31.71 -57.73
CA LEU A 525 29.47 -30.56 -56.96
C LEU A 525 30.22 -29.60 -57.88
N LEU A 526 29.81 -28.34 -57.90
CA LEU A 526 30.39 -27.27 -58.71
C LEU A 526 31.44 -26.48 -57.92
N GLY A 527 31.24 -26.33 -56.61
CA GLY A 527 32.11 -25.52 -55.79
C GLY A 527 31.69 -25.44 -54.33
N PHE A 528 32.40 -24.61 -53.58
CA PHE A 528 32.11 -24.39 -52.16
C PHE A 528 32.48 -22.97 -51.71
N CYS A 529 31.93 -22.56 -50.57
CA CYS A 529 32.26 -21.30 -49.89
C CYS A 529 32.56 -21.59 -48.41
N ILE A 530 33.69 -21.06 -47.93
CA ILE A 530 34.08 -21.11 -46.51
C ILE A 530 34.46 -19.70 -46.07
N GLN A 531 33.64 -19.07 -45.23
CA GLN A 531 33.88 -17.73 -44.72
C GLN A 531 33.33 -17.55 -43.30
N GLY A 532 34.21 -17.28 -42.34
CA GLY A 532 33.83 -17.28 -40.92
C GLY A 532 33.40 -18.68 -40.48
N GLU A 533 32.18 -18.78 -39.94
CA GLU A 533 31.53 -20.04 -39.60
C GLU A 533 30.70 -20.64 -40.77
N GLU A 534 30.50 -19.88 -41.86
CA GLU A 534 29.73 -20.31 -43.02
C GLU A 534 30.46 -21.39 -43.82
N LYS A 535 29.78 -22.52 -44.04
CA LYS A 535 30.25 -23.62 -44.86
C LYS A 535 29.13 -23.99 -45.83
N ILE A 536 29.37 -23.76 -47.12
CA ILE A 536 28.33 -23.86 -48.15
C ILE A 536 28.85 -24.70 -49.31
N LEU A 537 28.03 -25.63 -49.79
CA LEU A 537 28.29 -26.46 -50.96
C LEU A 537 27.38 -26.03 -52.11
N ILE A 538 27.94 -25.93 -53.32
CA ILE A 538 27.24 -25.50 -54.53
C ILE A 538 27.20 -26.68 -55.49
N TYR A 539 25.99 -27.14 -55.80
CA TYR A 539 25.69 -28.24 -56.71
C TYR A 539 25.01 -27.75 -57.98
N GLU A 540 25.01 -28.57 -59.02
CA GLU A 540 24.15 -28.32 -60.16
C GLU A 540 22.66 -28.42 -59.77
N TYR A 541 21.84 -27.59 -60.38
CA TYR A 541 20.41 -27.58 -60.10
C TYR A 541 19.71 -28.75 -60.80
N MET A 542 18.89 -29.50 -60.05
CA MET A 542 18.10 -30.62 -60.56
C MET A 542 16.63 -30.20 -60.73
N PRO A 543 16.14 -29.98 -61.96
CA PRO A 543 14.80 -29.43 -62.19
C PRO A 543 13.65 -30.36 -61.80
N ASN A 544 13.88 -31.68 -61.80
CA ASN A 544 12.83 -32.70 -61.59
C ASN A 544 12.62 -33.08 -60.10
N LYS A 545 13.14 -32.27 -59.16
CA LYS A 545 13.05 -32.49 -57.70
C LYS A 545 13.64 -33.84 -57.25
N SER A 546 13.50 -34.18 -55.96
CA SER A 546 14.06 -35.41 -55.40
C SER A 546 13.26 -36.65 -55.85
N LEU A 547 13.92 -37.80 -55.90
CA LEU A 547 13.25 -39.08 -56.16
C LEU A 547 12.14 -39.36 -55.13
N ASP A 548 12.38 -38.97 -53.88
CA ASP A 548 11.40 -39.00 -52.78
C ASP A 548 10.12 -38.18 -53.09
N PHE A 549 10.28 -36.98 -53.65
CA PHE A 549 9.15 -36.16 -54.10
C PHE A 549 8.33 -36.84 -55.20
N ILE A 550 8.99 -37.55 -56.13
CA ILE A 550 8.34 -38.29 -57.22
C ILE A 550 7.60 -39.53 -56.68
N LEU A 551 8.13 -40.18 -55.64
CA LEU A 551 7.56 -41.40 -55.06
C LEU A 551 6.41 -41.13 -54.07
N PHE A 552 6.41 -39.99 -53.36
CA PHE A 552 5.51 -39.78 -52.20
C PHE A 552 4.76 -38.43 -52.17
N GLY A 553 4.87 -37.58 -53.19
CA GLY A 553 4.39 -36.20 -53.16
C GLY A 553 2.96 -35.95 -53.66
N SER A 554 1.92 -36.18 -52.84
CA SER A 554 0.57 -35.65 -53.10
C SER A 554 -0.18 -35.20 -51.85
N SER A 555 -0.13 -33.89 -51.54
CA SER A 555 -1.23 -33.07 -51.00
C SER A 555 -0.80 -31.60 -50.85
N LEU A 556 -1.60 -30.69 -51.44
CA LEU A 556 -1.42 -29.22 -51.51
C LEU A 556 -2.17 -28.51 -50.34
N PRO A 557 -2.32 -27.17 -50.29
CA PRO A 557 -1.43 -26.23 -49.57
C PRO A 557 -2.22 -25.29 -48.62
N ILE A 558 -1.56 -24.50 -47.76
CA ILE A 558 -2.18 -23.26 -47.26
C ILE A 558 -1.18 -22.09 -47.33
N THR A 559 -1.65 -21.09 -48.06
CA THR A 559 -1.17 -19.73 -48.27
C THR A 559 -1.10 -18.90 -46.99
N SER A 560 -0.10 -18.02 -46.89
CA SER A 560 -0.31 -16.65 -46.38
C SER A 560 0.90 -15.77 -46.72
N LEU A 561 0.62 -14.75 -47.52
CA LEU A 561 1.48 -13.60 -47.80
C LEU A 561 1.57 -12.72 -46.56
N ALA A 562 2.75 -12.16 -46.26
CA ALA A 562 2.99 -10.72 -46.33
C ALA A 562 4.37 -10.35 -45.75
N ASP A 563 5.03 -9.50 -46.52
CA ASP A 563 5.77 -8.32 -46.08
C ASP A 563 7.27 -8.21 -46.36
N LEU A 564 7.51 -7.09 -47.04
CA LEU A 564 8.73 -6.48 -47.52
C LEU A 564 9.71 -6.27 -46.34
N HIS A 565 10.91 -6.82 -46.42
CA HIS A 565 12.03 -6.41 -45.58
C HIS A 565 13.27 -6.20 -46.44
N ILE A 566 13.70 -4.94 -46.54
CA ILE A 566 15.04 -4.56 -46.97
C ILE A 566 15.98 -4.97 -45.83
N HIS A 567 16.73 -6.04 -46.02
CA HIS A 567 17.78 -6.46 -45.08
C HIS A 567 19.15 -6.07 -45.62
N PHE A 568 19.86 -5.23 -44.86
CA PHE A 568 21.31 -5.16 -44.92
C PHE A 568 21.86 -6.49 -44.39
N CYS A 569 22.54 -7.25 -45.26
CA CYS A 569 23.09 -8.57 -44.93
C CYS A 569 24.42 -8.42 -44.16
N TYR A 570 24.36 -8.07 -42.87
CA TYR A 570 25.47 -8.27 -41.90
C TYR A 570 24.90 -8.51 -40.49
N SER A 571 24.88 -9.77 -40.05
CA SER A 571 24.81 -10.18 -38.65
C SER A 571 25.59 -11.48 -38.46
#